data_AF-A0A445ED27-F1
#
_entry.id   AF-A0A445ED27-F1
#
_cell.length_a   1.000
_cell.length_b   1.000
_cell.length_c   1.000
_cell.angle_alpha   90.00
_cell.angle_beta   90.00
_cell.angle_gamma   90.00
#
_symmetry.space_group_name_H-M   'P 1'
#
loop_
_entity.id
_entity.type
_entity.pdbx_description
1 polymer ?
#
loop_
_entity_poly.entity_id
_entity_poly.type
_entity_poly.pdbx_seq_one_letter_code
_entity_poly.pdbx_strand_id
1 'polypeptide(L)'
;MLSAIGKGSGSFEIWLCDISSKEFNKLGSYDAHDYIVTGLAWAFGGRCLYSCSQDNLVRSWILRDRCLDEVPVHMPHNNNSSSASDDVYDSCLGAAVSPGNLVVATVHCFDVEKLNRMYEGRVLRAAIEYHWIGGLHVDICLNRPVPFYTEELSGLAEKDLTNWGSNIIWSLNQYQCLDRPLVLLDIILALLDFKVSMPRYVEHLLIKWISLSFPGFHTDLPNEKTLLQVSSSLSGVPSRMLHLLNIICRRVMLAQLDADEITRISSEVQNTKGECCSMDEQVTKWIAILGSSERELRERLVGFSFCASQTSKSRPGATPFQTGHWYPVGLAQMEQWIALNNDHVRGELKSIASEVTNEKRCSAVESCSYCSASVPFESPEFGLCQGKTSGSGSNDKRHKLSRCAVSMQVCPSIPLWFCVCCHRVAFRLAPDPLFRMSSSQFDSDFVTKSLSRAVSSKPLCPYCGILLQRRQPDFLVSPLPFYSSYNNIKHNKQWNIYIAN
;
A
#
# COMPACT_ATOMS: atom_id res chain seq x y z
N MET A 1 -25.69 -4.87 11.10
CA MET A 1 -24.99 -3.68 10.59
C MET A 1 -25.33 -2.49 11.47
N LEU A 2 -24.34 -1.70 11.88
CA LEU A 2 -24.55 -0.48 12.65
C LEU A 2 -24.73 0.71 11.70
N SER A 3 -25.69 1.59 11.98
CA SER A 3 -25.97 2.80 11.20
C SER A 3 -26.14 3.99 12.14
N ALA A 4 -25.67 5.17 11.73
CA ALA A 4 -25.86 6.42 12.45
C ALA A 4 -26.57 7.42 11.54
N ILE A 5 -27.56 8.13 12.09
CA ILE A 5 -28.41 9.07 11.35
C ILE A 5 -28.40 10.41 12.07
N GLY A 6 -27.85 11.44 11.43
CA GLY A 6 -27.83 12.82 11.93
C GLY A 6 -29.15 13.53 11.64
N LYS A 7 -29.52 14.48 12.49
CA LYS A 7 -30.75 15.27 12.37
C LYS A 7 -30.46 16.75 12.27
N GLY A 8 -31.43 17.47 11.70
CA GLY A 8 -31.46 18.94 11.65
C GLY A 8 -31.49 19.62 13.03
N SER A 9 -31.92 18.89 14.07
CA SER A 9 -31.94 19.36 15.45
C SER A 9 -30.58 19.30 16.16
N GLY A 10 -29.52 18.84 15.48
CA GLY A 10 -28.19 18.64 16.08
C GLY A 10 -28.03 17.34 16.88
N SER A 11 -29.09 16.54 16.97
CA SER A 11 -29.03 15.19 17.52
C SER A 11 -28.77 14.14 16.45
N PHE A 12 -28.33 12.95 16.88
CA PHE A 12 -28.22 11.80 16.01
C PHE A 12 -28.75 10.53 16.69
N GLU A 13 -29.11 9.54 15.88
CA GLU A 13 -29.58 8.25 16.34
C GLU A 13 -28.71 7.12 15.83
N ILE A 14 -28.63 6.04 16.60
CA ILE A 14 -27.93 4.82 16.21
C ILE A 14 -28.92 3.70 16.06
N TRP A 15 -28.76 2.96 14.98
CA TRP A 15 -29.63 1.86 14.60
C TRP A 15 -28.81 0.60 14.35
N LEU A 16 -29.26 -0.51 14.92
CA LEU A 16 -28.79 -1.85 14.59
C LEU A 16 -29.75 -2.44 13.55
N CYS A 17 -29.25 -2.59 12.33
CA CYS A 17 -29.98 -3.19 11.22
C CYS A 17 -29.54 -4.63 11.03
N ASP A 18 -30.46 -5.58 11.17
CA ASP A 18 -30.26 -6.94 10.72
C ASP A 18 -30.89 -7.10 9.34
N ILE A 19 -30.02 -7.18 8.32
CA ILE A 19 -30.43 -7.28 6.91
C ILE A 19 -31.15 -8.61 6.64
N SER A 20 -30.83 -9.66 7.41
CA SER A 20 -31.39 -11.00 7.21
C SER A 20 -32.82 -11.10 7.76
N SER A 21 -33.06 -10.52 8.94
CA SER A 21 -34.38 -10.46 9.56
C SER A 21 -35.22 -9.25 9.12
N LYS A 22 -34.60 -8.26 8.44
CA LYS A 22 -35.18 -6.95 8.10
C LYS A 22 -35.62 -6.15 9.34
N GLU A 23 -35.00 -6.41 10.48
CA GLU A 23 -35.31 -5.72 11.73
C GLU A 23 -34.38 -4.53 11.96
N PHE A 24 -34.95 -3.44 12.46
CA PHE A 24 -34.25 -2.20 12.78
C PHE A 24 -34.48 -1.88 14.25
N ASN A 25 -33.44 -2.05 15.05
CA ASN A 25 -33.49 -1.76 16.48
C ASN A 25 -32.75 -0.46 16.76
N LYS A 26 -33.47 0.56 17.25
CA LYS A 26 -32.86 1.80 17.72
C LYS A 26 -32.06 1.49 18.98
N LEU A 27 -30.76 1.79 18.95
CA LEU A 27 -29.86 1.62 20.09
C LEU A 27 -29.88 2.83 21.01
N GLY A 28 -29.93 4.04 20.44
CA GLY A 28 -29.89 5.27 21.21
C GLY A 28 -30.17 6.53 20.39
N SER A 29 -30.38 7.63 21.11
CA SER A 29 -30.53 8.99 20.59
C SER A 29 -29.62 9.90 21.41
N TYR A 30 -28.85 10.74 20.74
CA TYR A 30 -27.81 11.55 21.36
C TYR A 30 -27.95 12.99 20.89
N ASP A 31 -28.17 13.90 21.83
CA ASP A 31 -28.19 15.34 21.57
C ASP A 31 -26.74 15.84 21.57
N ALA A 32 -26.15 15.86 20.39
CA ALA A 32 -24.70 16.02 20.20
C ALA A 32 -24.29 17.47 19.95
N HIS A 33 -25.10 18.21 19.21
CA HIS A 33 -24.74 19.53 18.69
C HIS A 33 -25.91 20.50 18.84
N ASP A 34 -25.60 21.78 18.92
CA ASP A 34 -26.60 22.86 19.00
C ASP A 34 -27.23 23.17 17.64
N TYR A 35 -26.54 22.77 16.56
CA TYR A 35 -26.94 22.95 15.17
C TYR A 35 -26.92 21.64 14.39
N ILE A 36 -27.46 21.66 13.18
CA ILE A 36 -27.58 20.50 12.28
C ILE A 36 -26.31 19.65 12.21
N VAL A 37 -26.47 18.34 12.39
CA VAL A 37 -25.39 17.37 12.16
C VAL A 37 -25.13 17.29 10.66
N THR A 38 -23.93 17.68 10.24
CA THR A 38 -23.51 17.73 8.83
C THR A 38 -22.72 16.50 8.41
N GLY A 39 -22.09 15.80 9.36
CA GLY A 39 -21.33 14.59 9.08
C GLY A 39 -21.30 13.59 10.23
N LEU A 40 -21.29 12.31 9.87
CA LEU A 40 -21.11 11.18 10.78
C LEU A 40 -20.16 10.18 10.14
N ALA A 41 -19.10 9.79 10.85
CA ALA A 41 -18.09 8.87 10.34
C ALA A 41 -17.71 7.81 11.38
N TRP A 42 -17.91 6.54 11.06
CA TRP A 42 -17.48 5.41 11.88
C TRP A 42 -16.01 5.09 11.66
N ALA A 43 -15.31 4.79 12.75
CA ALA A 43 -13.92 4.31 12.75
C ALA A 43 -13.77 3.00 13.53
N PHE A 44 -12.63 2.35 13.35
CA PHE A 44 -12.21 1.14 14.09
C PHE A 44 -13.26 0.01 14.10
N GLY A 45 -13.90 -0.20 12.94
CA GLY A 45 -14.92 -1.25 12.79
C GLY A 45 -16.25 -0.94 13.49
N GLY A 46 -16.58 0.33 13.66
CA GLY A 46 -17.84 0.77 14.30
C GLY A 46 -17.74 0.97 15.81
N ARG A 47 -16.52 1.09 16.35
CA ARG A 47 -16.27 1.30 17.78
C ARG A 47 -16.18 2.76 18.16
N CYS A 48 -15.76 3.60 17.22
CA CYS A 48 -15.70 5.05 17.39
C CYS A 48 -16.58 5.72 16.35
N LEU A 49 -17.34 6.73 16.76
CA LEU A 49 -18.11 7.59 15.87
C LEU A 49 -17.57 9.01 16.00
N TYR A 50 -17.43 9.70 14.88
CA TYR A 50 -17.18 11.13 14.84
C TYR A 50 -18.41 11.83 14.29
N SER A 51 -18.88 12.85 15.00
CA SER A 51 -19.94 13.73 14.53
C SER A 51 -19.38 15.13 14.30
N CYS A 52 -19.84 15.79 13.24
CA CYS A 52 -19.57 17.20 13.04
C CYS A 52 -20.86 17.94 12.68
N SER A 53 -20.87 19.24 12.95
CA SER A 53 -22.06 20.08 12.80
C SER A 53 -21.71 21.47 12.27
N GLN A 54 -22.75 22.19 11.85
CA GLN A 54 -22.68 23.59 11.52
C GLN A 54 -22.26 24.47 12.71
N ASP A 55 -22.32 23.95 13.94
CA ASP A 55 -21.74 24.59 15.13
C ASP A 55 -20.20 24.67 15.09
N ASN A 56 -19.58 24.20 14.00
CA ASN A 56 -18.14 24.13 13.75
C ASN A 56 -17.40 23.15 14.68
N LEU A 57 -18.11 22.36 15.49
CA LEU A 57 -17.54 21.40 16.41
C LEU A 57 -17.49 20.00 15.81
N VAL A 58 -16.49 19.26 16.25
CA VAL A 58 -16.30 17.84 15.95
C VAL A 58 -16.25 17.11 17.28
N ARG A 59 -17.15 16.15 17.48
CA ARG A 59 -17.23 15.34 18.69
C ARG A 59 -16.88 13.89 18.40
N SER A 60 -16.28 13.23 19.38
CA SER A 60 -15.88 11.82 19.31
C SER A 60 -16.67 11.02 20.32
N TRP A 61 -17.08 9.83 19.90
CA TRP A 61 -17.91 8.94 20.68
C TRP A 61 -17.32 7.53 20.65
N ILE A 62 -17.31 6.84 21.78
CA ILE A 62 -16.90 5.43 21.87
C ILE A 62 -18.13 4.57 22.19
N LEU A 63 -18.31 3.50 21.42
CA LEU A 63 -19.39 2.52 21.64
C LEU A 63 -18.97 1.52 22.72
N ARG A 64 -19.63 1.57 23.88
CA ARG A 64 -19.51 0.61 24.98
C ARG A 64 -20.87 -0.02 25.25
N ASP A 65 -20.94 -1.34 25.28
CA ASP A 65 -22.15 -2.10 25.65
C ASP A 65 -23.46 -1.62 24.99
N ARG A 66 -23.37 -1.24 23.69
CA ARG A 66 -24.45 -0.71 22.84
C ARG A 66 -24.89 0.75 23.11
N CYS A 67 -24.17 1.48 23.95
CA CYS A 67 -24.33 2.91 24.17
C CYS A 67 -23.08 3.67 23.70
N LEU A 68 -23.25 4.91 23.23
CA LEU A 68 -22.14 5.82 23.00
C LEU A 68 -21.84 6.67 24.22
N ASP A 69 -20.56 6.76 24.55
CA ASP A 69 -20.02 7.72 25.50
C ASP A 69 -19.23 8.77 24.73
N GLU A 70 -19.44 10.05 25.05
CA GLU A 70 -18.61 11.13 24.52
C GLU A 70 -17.20 11.04 25.10
N VAL A 71 -16.20 11.19 24.24
CA VAL A 71 -14.79 11.16 24.63
C VAL A 71 -14.12 12.41 24.10
N PRO A 72 -13.24 13.06 24.90
CA PRO A 72 -12.50 14.22 24.44
C PRO A 72 -11.77 13.88 23.15
N VAL A 73 -11.93 14.72 22.12
CA VAL A 73 -11.02 14.64 21.00
C VAL A 73 -9.69 15.16 21.51
N HIS A 74 -8.68 14.30 21.63
CA HIS A 74 -7.31 14.71 21.94
C HIS A 74 -6.76 15.47 20.74
N MET A 75 -7.22 16.70 20.58
CA MET A 75 -6.62 17.69 19.70
C MET A 75 -5.36 18.15 20.41
N PRO A 76 -4.16 17.97 19.83
CA PRO A 76 -2.99 18.67 20.32
C PRO A 76 -3.24 20.16 20.05
N HIS A 77 -3.91 20.82 20.99
CA HIS A 77 -3.93 22.27 21.08
C HIS A 77 -2.48 22.67 21.39
N ASN A 78 -1.72 22.92 20.34
CA ASN A 78 -0.43 23.55 20.49
C ASN A 78 -0.72 24.99 20.89
N ASN A 79 -0.71 25.28 22.19
CA ASN A 79 -0.81 26.63 22.75
C ASN A 79 0.27 27.60 22.21
N ASN A 80 1.20 27.12 21.37
CA ASN A 80 2.30 27.87 20.79
C ASN A 80 2.37 27.85 19.25
N SER A 81 1.34 27.43 18.51
CA SER A 81 1.26 27.71 17.07
C SER A 81 0.15 28.69 16.76
N SER A 82 0.50 29.76 16.05
CA SER A 82 -0.38 30.72 15.40
C SER A 82 -1.22 30.11 14.27
N SER A 83 -1.80 28.92 14.47
CA SER A 83 -2.84 28.37 13.62
C SER A 83 -4.11 29.17 13.88
N ALA A 84 -4.73 29.65 12.80
CA ALA A 84 -5.98 30.41 12.79
C ALA A 84 -6.89 30.01 13.96
N SER A 85 -7.25 30.96 14.81
CA SER A 85 -8.24 30.73 15.85
C SER A 85 -9.50 30.11 15.23
N ASP A 86 -10.20 29.27 15.99
CA ASP A 86 -11.55 28.74 15.63
C ASP A 86 -12.49 29.82 15.07
N ASP A 87 -12.18 31.08 15.39
CA ASP A 87 -12.79 32.28 14.87
C ASP A 87 -12.69 32.49 13.34
N VAL A 88 -11.96 31.68 12.55
CA VAL A 88 -11.86 31.87 11.08
C VAL A 88 -12.89 31.03 10.31
N TYR A 89 -13.51 30.04 10.96
CA TYR A 89 -14.47 29.14 10.34
C TYR A 89 -15.90 29.45 10.78
N ASP A 90 -16.82 29.30 9.84
CA ASP A 90 -18.25 29.54 10.08
C ASP A 90 -18.99 28.23 10.39
N SER A 91 -18.58 27.10 9.79
CA SER A 91 -19.26 25.82 9.97
C SER A 91 -18.42 24.62 9.53
N CYS A 92 -18.66 23.45 10.13
CA CYS A 92 -18.14 22.18 9.63
C CYS A 92 -19.15 21.53 8.67
N LEU A 93 -18.72 21.22 7.44
CA LEU A 93 -19.56 20.65 6.39
C LEU A 93 -19.58 19.12 6.37
N GLY A 94 -18.59 18.48 6.97
CA GLY A 94 -18.49 17.03 6.93
C GLY A 94 -17.20 16.49 7.53
N ALA A 95 -17.23 15.21 7.85
CA ALA A 95 -16.10 14.46 8.39
C ALA A 95 -15.95 13.13 7.65
N ALA A 96 -14.70 12.71 7.43
CA ALA A 96 -14.37 11.43 6.84
C ALA A 96 -13.20 10.78 7.59
N VAL A 97 -13.28 9.47 7.82
CA VAL A 97 -12.21 8.69 8.44
C VAL A 97 -11.31 8.11 7.36
N SER A 98 -10.00 8.17 7.57
CA SER A 98 -9.02 7.60 6.66
C SER A 98 -9.17 6.08 6.55
N PRO A 99 -8.78 5.44 5.44
CA PRO A 99 -8.93 3.99 5.27
C PRO A 99 -8.24 3.14 6.35
N GLY A 100 -7.10 3.58 6.87
CA GLY A 100 -6.43 2.95 7.99
C GLY A 100 -7.00 3.34 9.36
N ASN A 101 -8.06 4.13 9.46
CA ASN A 101 -8.63 4.60 10.73
C ASN A 101 -7.63 5.32 11.65
N LEU A 102 -6.64 6.03 11.09
CA LEU A 102 -5.65 6.77 11.89
C LEU A 102 -5.85 8.28 11.83
N VAL A 103 -6.65 8.79 10.88
CA VAL A 103 -6.92 10.20 10.69
C VAL A 103 -8.41 10.44 10.49
N VAL A 104 -8.93 11.52 11.04
CA VAL A 104 -10.22 12.10 10.66
C VAL A 104 -9.95 13.40 9.91
N ALA A 105 -10.50 13.51 8.70
CA ALA A 105 -10.49 14.73 7.92
C ALA A 105 -11.82 15.45 8.11
N THR A 106 -11.79 16.73 8.46
CA THR A 106 -12.98 17.57 8.65
C THR A 106 -12.93 18.75 7.70
N VAL A 107 -14.07 19.10 7.11
CA VAL A 107 -14.15 20.18 6.12
C VAL A 107 -14.85 21.37 6.77
N HIS A 108 -14.17 22.52 6.80
CA HIS A 108 -14.67 23.73 7.43
C HIS A 108 -14.88 24.82 6.39
N CYS A 109 -16.04 25.47 6.40
CA CYS A 109 -16.30 26.68 5.63
C CYS A 109 -15.57 27.87 6.27
N PHE A 110 -14.94 28.68 5.44
CA PHE A 110 -14.38 29.94 5.91
C PHE A 110 -15.49 30.96 6.18
N ASP A 111 -15.32 31.73 7.25
CA ASP A 111 -16.11 32.93 7.47
C ASP A 111 -15.67 34.00 6.45
N VAL A 112 -16.51 34.20 5.42
CA VAL A 112 -16.23 35.14 4.32
C VAL A 112 -16.13 36.59 4.82
N GLU A 113 -16.75 36.92 5.95
CA GLU A 113 -16.66 38.26 6.53
C GLU A 113 -15.28 38.53 7.14
N LYS A 114 -14.61 37.47 7.60
CA LYS A 114 -13.27 37.53 8.19
C LYS A 114 -12.14 37.36 7.16
N LEU A 115 -12.45 36.84 5.97
CA LEU A 115 -11.49 36.75 4.87
C LEU A 115 -11.25 38.09 4.19
N ASN A 116 -10.05 38.27 3.63
CA ASN A 116 -9.79 39.39 2.74
C ASN A 116 -10.66 39.29 1.47
N ARG A 117 -11.63 40.20 1.32
CA ARG A 117 -12.60 40.17 0.20
C ARG A 117 -11.99 40.22 -1.20
N MET A 118 -10.80 40.79 -1.38
CA MET A 118 -10.17 40.91 -2.70
C MET A 118 -9.30 39.71 -3.05
N TYR A 119 -8.61 39.13 -2.07
CA TYR A 119 -7.61 38.07 -2.31
C TYR A 119 -8.08 36.68 -1.88
N GLU A 120 -8.80 36.58 -0.77
CA GLU A 120 -9.14 35.30 -0.12
C GLU A 120 -10.60 34.92 -0.35
N GLY A 121 -11.55 35.83 -0.13
CA GLY A 121 -12.99 35.54 -0.21
C GLY A 121 -13.50 35.17 -1.61
N ARG A 122 -12.70 35.39 -2.67
CA ARG A 122 -13.01 34.98 -4.05
C ARG A 122 -12.53 33.56 -4.38
N VAL A 123 -11.60 33.04 -3.59
CA VAL A 123 -10.69 31.96 -3.95
C VAL A 123 -10.79 30.82 -2.94
N LEU A 124 -10.84 31.13 -1.65
CA LEU A 124 -10.97 30.18 -0.56
C LEU A 124 -12.46 29.94 -0.25
N ARG A 125 -12.88 28.67 -0.26
CA ARG A 125 -14.26 28.26 0.06
C ARG A 125 -14.34 27.38 1.29
N ALA A 126 -13.37 26.49 1.46
CA ALA A 126 -13.29 25.61 2.61
C ALA A 126 -11.84 25.22 2.90
N ALA A 127 -11.57 24.91 4.17
CA ALA A 127 -10.35 24.25 4.62
C ALA A 127 -10.63 22.79 4.93
N ILE A 128 -9.61 21.95 4.79
CA ILE A 128 -9.62 20.60 5.34
C ILE A 128 -8.63 20.53 6.48
N GLU A 129 -9.12 20.11 7.64
CA GLU A 129 -8.33 19.84 8.83
C GLU A 129 -8.18 18.34 9.03
N TYR A 130 -6.98 17.92 9.40
CA TYR A 130 -6.64 16.51 9.61
C TYR A 130 -6.29 16.29 11.07
N HIS A 131 -7.00 15.36 11.69
CA HIS A 131 -6.86 15.05 13.11
C HIS A 131 -6.39 13.62 13.27
N TRP A 132 -5.24 13.42 13.92
CA TRP A 132 -4.73 12.09 14.22
C TRP A 132 -5.56 11.43 15.32
N ILE A 133 -6.10 10.26 15.02
CA ILE A 133 -6.91 9.45 15.94
C ILE A 133 -6.25 8.11 16.28
N GLY A 134 -5.05 7.85 15.74
CA GLY A 134 -4.33 6.60 16.00
C GLY A 134 -3.85 6.43 17.44
N GLY A 135 -3.74 7.50 18.23
CA GLY A 135 -3.40 7.42 19.66
C GLY A 135 -4.59 7.13 20.58
N LEU A 136 -5.82 7.08 20.03
CA LEU A 136 -7.01 6.86 20.85
C LEU A 136 -7.01 5.46 21.45
N HIS A 137 -7.35 5.40 22.74
CA HIS A 137 -7.61 4.14 23.41
C HIS A 137 -8.95 3.57 22.96
N VAL A 138 -8.89 2.67 21.99
CA VAL A 138 -10.02 1.87 21.56
C VAL A 138 -9.82 0.50 22.17
N ASP A 139 -10.84 -0.08 22.84
CA ASP A 139 -10.81 -1.42 23.44
C ASP A 139 -10.73 -2.54 22.37
N ILE A 140 -9.86 -2.39 21.37
CA ILE A 140 -9.68 -3.30 20.24
C ILE A 140 -9.27 -4.66 20.82
N CYS A 141 -10.01 -5.71 20.46
CA CYS A 141 -9.77 -7.09 20.88
C CYS A 141 -8.50 -7.67 20.22
N LEU A 142 -7.35 -7.03 20.39
CA LEU A 142 -6.12 -7.80 20.53
C LEU A 142 -6.29 -8.49 21.89
N ASN A 143 -6.26 -9.83 21.93
CA ASN A 143 -6.55 -10.60 23.15
C ASN A 143 -5.66 -10.24 24.36
N ARG A 144 -4.67 -9.36 24.19
CA ARG A 144 -4.02 -8.55 25.24
C ARG A 144 -3.63 -7.17 24.66
N PRO A 145 -3.76 -6.07 25.42
CA PRO A 145 -3.08 -4.81 25.07
C PRO A 145 -1.58 -5.10 24.90
N VAL A 146 -1.04 -4.64 23.78
CA VAL A 146 0.32 -4.89 23.29
C VAL A 146 1.41 -4.07 24.01
N PRO A 147 2.01 -4.38 25.19
CA PRO A 147 3.02 -3.48 25.74
C PRO A 147 4.15 -3.22 24.75
N PHE A 148 4.50 -1.95 24.57
CA PHE A 148 5.65 -1.48 23.82
C PHE A 148 6.63 -0.89 24.82
N TYR A 149 7.41 -1.76 25.47
CA TYR A 149 8.46 -1.30 26.37
C TYR A 149 9.65 -0.82 25.55
N THR A 150 9.89 0.48 25.59
CA THR A 150 11.18 1.05 25.20
C THR A 150 11.72 1.71 26.47
N GLU A 151 12.86 1.23 26.98
CA GLU A 151 13.47 1.71 28.24
C GLU A 151 13.73 3.23 28.27
N GLU A 152 13.62 3.92 27.13
CA GLU A 152 13.86 5.36 26.96
C GLU A 152 12.62 6.26 27.23
N LEU A 153 11.42 5.72 27.47
CA LEU A 153 10.18 6.52 27.59
C LEU A 153 9.41 6.21 28.87
N SER A 154 9.63 7.00 29.92
CA SER A 154 8.84 6.97 31.15
C SER A 154 7.72 8.03 31.11
N GLY A 155 6.44 7.64 31.15
CA GLY A 155 5.30 8.56 31.41
C GLY A 155 4.05 8.37 30.54
N LEU A 156 3.13 9.37 30.56
CA LEU A 156 1.85 9.42 29.82
C LEU A 156 1.99 9.11 28.31
N ALA A 157 3.14 9.46 27.73
CA ALA A 157 3.50 9.14 26.34
C ALA A 157 3.55 7.63 26.04
N GLU A 158 3.84 6.77 27.02
CA GLU A 158 3.91 5.32 26.85
C GLU A 158 2.52 4.71 26.53
N LYS A 159 1.46 5.25 27.15
CA LYS A 159 0.09 4.79 26.91
C LYS A 159 -0.37 5.17 25.50
N ASP A 160 -0.08 6.40 25.07
CA ASP A 160 -0.42 6.86 23.71
C ASP A 160 0.36 6.09 22.65
N LEU A 161 1.65 5.84 22.86
CA LEU A 161 2.46 5.00 21.97
C LEU A 161 1.97 3.55 21.90
N THR A 162 1.48 3.02 23.02
CA THR A 162 0.89 1.68 23.05
C THR A 162 -0.41 1.63 22.23
N ASN A 163 -1.25 2.66 22.35
CA ASN A 163 -2.46 2.79 21.55
C ASN A 163 -2.12 2.94 20.06
N TRP A 164 -1.18 3.82 19.71
CA TRP A 164 -0.67 4.00 18.34
C TRP A 164 -0.20 2.68 17.74
N GLY A 165 0.61 1.93 18.48
CA GLY A 165 1.15 0.67 17.99
C GLY A 165 0.05 -0.36 17.77
N SER A 166 -0.88 -0.47 18.72
CA SER A 166 -2.03 -1.38 18.63
C SER A 166 -2.95 -1.03 17.46
N ASN A 167 -3.25 0.26 17.27
CA ASN A 167 -4.12 0.76 16.21
C ASN A 167 -3.46 0.59 14.84
N ILE A 168 -2.17 0.91 14.68
CA ILE A 168 -1.43 0.67 13.42
C ILE A 168 -1.43 -0.81 13.04
N ILE A 169 -1.13 -1.71 14.00
CA ILE A 169 -1.17 -3.17 13.75
C ILE A 169 -2.57 -3.61 13.34
N TRP A 170 -3.60 -3.18 14.06
CA TRP A 170 -4.99 -3.50 13.74
C TRP A 170 -5.35 -3.04 12.32
N SER A 171 -4.94 -1.82 11.95
CA SER A 171 -5.20 -1.22 10.65
C SER A 171 -4.49 -1.93 9.51
N LEU A 172 -3.22 -2.31 9.69
CA LEU A 172 -2.48 -3.12 8.73
C LEU A 172 -3.17 -4.48 8.48
N ASN A 173 -3.69 -5.09 9.55
CA ASN A 173 -4.40 -6.37 9.46
C ASN A 173 -5.74 -6.26 8.72
N GLN A 174 -6.40 -5.09 8.69
CA GLN A 174 -7.60 -4.90 7.87
C GLN A 174 -7.35 -5.05 6.36
N TYR A 175 -6.10 -4.85 5.91
CA TYR A 175 -5.75 -4.98 4.50
C TYR A 175 -5.45 -6.43 4.06
N GLN A 176 -5.54 -7.40 4.98
CA GLN A 176 -5.63 -8.82 4.65
C GLN A 176 -6.87 -9.15 3.81
N CYS A 177 -7.96 -8.38 3.98
CA CYS A 177 -9.15 -8.51 3.15
C CYS A 177 -8.83 -8.15 1.68
N LEU A 178 -9.09 -9.11 0.78
CA LEU A 178 -8.76 -9.00 -0.65
C LEU A 178 -9.61 -7.97 -1.40
N ASP A 179 -10.81 -7.67 -0.90
CA ASP A 179 -11.73 -6.73 -1.55
C ASP A 179 -11.39 -5.26 -1.21
N ARG A 180 -10.60 -5.05 -0.14
CA ARG A 180 -10.18 -3.71 0.27
C ARG A 180 -9.07 -3.20 -0.64
N PRO A 181 -9.13 -1.98 -1.20
CA PRO A 181 -7.98 -1.40 -1.92
C PRO A 181 -6.84 -1.09 -0.95
N LEU A 182 -5.58 -1.23 -1.38
CA LEU A 182 -4.40 -0.86 -0.56
C LEU A 182 -4.21 0.66 -0.57
N VAL A 183 -4.86 1.35 0.36
CA VAL A 183 -4.74 2.81 0.56
C VAL A 183 -4.13 3.07 1.93
N LEU A 184 -2.79 3.06 1.99
CA LEU A 184 -2.03 3.04 3.24
C LEU A 184 -1.43 4.41 3.62
N LEU A 185 -1.90 5.51 3.03
CA LEU A 185 -1.24 6.81 3.14
C LEU A 185 -1.17 7.30 4.58
N ASP A 186 -2.26 7.16 5.33
CA ASP A 186 -2.33 7.53 6.75
C ASP A 186 -1.35 6.73 7.61
N ILE A 187 -1.28 5.41 7.40
CA ILE A 187 -0.33 4.53 8.08
C ILE A 187 1.12 4.90 7.73
N ILE A 188 1.41 5.11 6.45
CA ILE A 188 2.75 5.48 5.98
C ILE A 188 3.18 6.83 6.58
N LEU A 189 2.29 7.84 6.57
CA LEU A 189 2.59 9.15 7.13
C LEU A 189 2.84 9.08 8.63
N ALA A 190 2.01 8.35 9.39
CA ALA A 190 2.23 8.16 10.83
C ALA A 190 3.56 7.47 11.10
N LEU A 191 3.86 6.38 10.39
CA LEU A 191 5.11 5.65 10.55
C LEU A 191 6.34 6.47 10.16
N LEU A 192 6.25 7.32 9.13
CA LEU A 192 7.34 8.21 8.74
C LEU A 192 7.61 9.27 9.81
N ASP A 193 6.56 9.85 10.40
CA ASP A 193 6.70 10.84 11.46
C ASP A 193 7.31 10.23 12.73
N PHE A 194 6.82 9.04 13.14
CA PHE A 194 7.46 8.27 14.20
C PHE A 194 8.88 7.83 13.84
N LYS A 195 9.21 7.58 12.57
CA LYS A 195 10.56 7.15 12.20
C LYS A 195 11.57 8.29 12.36
N VAL A 196 11.14 9.54 12.15
CA VAL A 196 11.99 10.73 12.35
C VAL A 196 12.32 10.94 13.82
N SER A 197 11.34 10.76 14.72
CA SER A 197 11.49 11.00 16.15
C SER A 197 11.96 9.77 16.93
N MET A 198 11.50 8.58 16.55
CA MET A 198 11.57 7.32 17.30
C MET A 198 11.78 6.11 16.35
N PRO A 199 12.91 6.02 15.64
CA PRO A 199 13.14 4.98 14.63
C PRO A 199 13.08 3.56 15.18
N ARG A 200 13.56 3.32 16.41
CA ARG A 200 13.52 2.01 17.09
C ARG A 200 12.08 1.56 17.38
N TYR A 201 11.20 2.49 17.73
CA TYR A 201 9.79 2.20 17.96
C TYR A 201 9.12 1.70 16.66
N VAL A 202 9.37 2.37 15.54
CA VAL A 202 8.85 1.96 14.22
C VAL A 202 9.37 0.59 13.82
N GLU A 203 10.66 0.34 14.01
CA GLU A 203 11.26 -0.96 13.71
C GLU A 203 10.60 -2.08 14.53
N HIS A 204 10.52 -1.90 15.86
CA HIS A 204 9.91 -2.91 16.73
C HIS A 204 8.42 -3.11 16.43
N LEU A 205 7.68 -2.04 16.13
CA LEU A 205 6.28 -2.10 15.72
C LEU A 205 6.09 -2.94 14.46
N LEU A 206 6.92 -2.74 13.44
CA LEU A 206 6.83 -3.47 12.17
C LEU A 206 7.28 -4.93 12.33
N ILE A 207 8.33 -5.20 13.10
CA ILE A 207 8.77 -6.57 13.41
C ILE A 207 7.64 -7.31 14.13
N LYS A 208 7.02 -6.68 15.12
CA LYS A 208 5.90 -7.24 15.87
C LYS A 208 4.68 -7.48 14.99
N TRP A 209 4.36 -6.55 14.08
CA TRP A 209 3.31 -6.76 13.08
C TRP A 209 3.60 -8.01 12.23
N ILE A 210 4.83 -8.17 11.75
CA ILE A 210 5.23 -9.34 10.95
C ILE A 210 5.07 -10.62 11.79
N SER A 211 5.58 -10.65 13.02
CA SER A 211 5.48 -11.82 13.91
C SER A 211 4.04 -12.22 14.22
N LEU A 212 3.13 -11.25 14.37
CA LEU A 212 1.72 -11.51 14.66
C LEU A 212 0.92 -11.93 13.43
N SER A 213 1.31 -11.46 12.25
CA SER A 213 0.49 -11.58 11.03
C SER A 213 0.95 -12.72 10.12
N PHE A 214 2.20 -13.14 10.21
CA PHE A 214 2.75 -14.15 9.32
C PHE A 214 2.58 -15.55 9.95
N PRO A 215 2.08 -16.55 9.21
CA PRO A 215 1.93 -17.90 9.75
C PRO A 215 3.28 -18.50 10.15
N GLY A 216 3.35 -19.11 11.34
CA GLY A 216 4.55 -19.83 11.82
C GLY A 216 5.60 -18.98 12.52
N PHE A 217 5.32 -17.71 12.81
CA PHE A 217 6.20 -16.86 13.61
C PHE A 217 5.75 -16.84 15.08
N HIS A 218 6.72 -16.96 15.98
CA HIS A 218 6.51 -16.87 17.43
C HIS A 218 6.95 -15.49 17.95
N THR A 219 6.23 -14.96 18.94
CA THR A 219 6.44 -13.64 19.53
C THR A 219 7.71 -13.51 20.38
N ASP A 220 8.42 -14.62 20.61
CA ASP A 220 9.43 -14.71 21.67
C ASP A 220 10.87 -14.61 21.15
N LEU A 221 11.06 -14.40 19.84
CA LEU A 221 12.40 -14.23 19.25
C LEU A 221 12.88 -12.77 19.30
N PRO A 222 14.19 -12.54 19.55
CA PRO A 222 14.81 -11.23 19.38
C PRO A 222 14.61 -10.68 17.96
N ASN A 223 14.42 -9.36 17.84
CA ASN A 223 14.17 -8.64 16.58
C ASN A 223 15.06 -9.12 15.40
N GLU A 224 16.37 -9.27 15.63
CA GLU A 224 17.33 -9.66 14.58
C GLU A 224 17.11 -11.09 14.08
N LYS A 225 16.79 -12.01 14.99
CA LYS A 225 16.51 -13.41 14.63
C LYS A 225 15.17 -13.52 13.91
N THR A 226 14.20 -12.69 14.29
CA THR A 226 12.90 -12.60 13.62
C THR A 226 13.08 -12.17 12.16
N LEU A 227 13.85 -11.12 11.86
CA LEU A 227 14.09 -10.66 10.48
C LEU A 227 14.77 -11.72 9.59
N LEU A 228 15.72 -12.48 10.15
CA LEU A 228 16.36 -13.59 9.44
C LEU A 228 15.38 -14.73 9.16
N GLN A 229 14.52 -15.08 10.13
CA GLN A 229 13.46 -16.07 9.95
C GLN A 229 12.42 -15.62 8.92
N VAL A 230 12.14 -14.32 8.83
CA VAL A 230 11.21 -13.76 7.83
C VAL A 230 11.64 -14.13 6.44
N SER A 231 12.91 -13.91 6.11
CA SER A 231 13.45 -14.16 4.77
C SER A 231 13.36 -15.63 4.35
N SER A 232 13.41 -16.58 5.29
CA SER A 232 13.38 -18.02 4.99
C SER A 232 11.96 -18.62 4.90
N SER A 233 10.93 -17.92 5.37
CA SER A 233 9.57 -18.49 5.53
C SER A 233 8.46 -17.75 4.76
N LEU A 234 8.84 -16.87 3.81
CA LEU A 234 7.87 -16.12 2.97
C LEU A 234 6.98 -16.99 2.08
N SER A 235 7.35 -18.26 1.84
CA SER A 235 6.59 -19.18 1.00
C SER A 235 5.19 -19.49 1.51
N GLY A 236 5.03 -19.52 2.84
CA GLY A 236 3.74 -19.75 3.50
C GLY A 236 2.92 -18.47 3.70
N VAL A 237 3.45 -17.31 3.30
CA VAL A 237 2.82 -16.01 3.53
C VAL A 237 1.90 -15.68 2.35
N PRO A 238 0.64 -15.25 2.58
CA PRO A 238 -0.25 -14.85 1.50
C PRO A 238 0.32 -13.72 0.64
N SER A 239 0.09 -13.74 -0.68
CA SER A 239 0.63 -12.72 -1.61
C SER A 239 0.27 -11.32 -1.17
N ARG A 240 -0.96 -11.16 -0.65
CA ARG A 240 -1.47 -9.92 -0.12
C ARG A 240 -0.60 -9.33 1.00
N MET A 241 -0.08 -10.17 1.90
CA MET A 241 0.82 -9.75 2.98
C MET A 241 2.19 -9.37 2.46
N LEU A 242 2.71 -10.10 1.46
CA LEU A 242 3.96 -9.74 0.77
C LEU A 242 3.84 -8.38 0.06
N HIS A 243 2.69 -8.07 -0.53
CA HIS A 243 2.42 -6.75 -1.12
C HIS A 243 2.48 -5.63 -0.08
N LEU A 244 1.81 -5.81 1.07
CA LEU A 244 1.87 -4.87 2.19
C LEU A 244 3.29 -4.69 2.71
N LEU A 245 4.02 -5.79 2.93
CA LEU A 245 5.41 -5.75 3.35
C LEU A 245 6.27 -4.94 2.37
N ASN A 246 6.12 -5.17 1.06
CA ASN A 246 6.86 -4.44 0.05
C ASN A 246 6.56 -2.94 0.05
N ILE A 247 5.30 -2.53 0.28
CA ILE A 247 4.96 -1.11 0.42
C ILE A 247 5.64 -0.53 1.65
N ILE A 248 5.54 -1.18 2.80
CA ILE A 248 6.14 -0.70 4.05
C ILE A 248 7.67 -0.61 3.94
N CYS A 249 8.32 -1.64 3.39
CA CYS A 249 9.76 -1.61 3.13
C CYS A 249 10.14 -0.39 2.28
N ARG A 250 9.46 -0.17 1.14
CA ARG A 250 9.81 0.91 0.21
C ARG A 250 9.45 2.31 0.71
N ARG A 251 8.30 2.45 1.38
CA ARG A 251 7.73 3.77 1.73
C ARG A 251 8.03 4.22 3.15
N VAL A 252 8.43 3.31 4.03
CA VAL A 252 8.75 3.63 5.43
C VAL A 252 10.22 3.30 5.71
N MET A 253 10.62 2.04 5.58
CA MET A 253 11.96 1.61 6.01
C MET A 253 13.07 2.09 5.08
N LEU A 254 12.81 2.15 3.78
CA LEU A 254 13.76 2.54 2.74
C LEU A 254 13.37 3.87 2.07
N ALA A 255 12.54 4.69 2.72
CA ALA A 255 11.97 5.91 2.14
C ALA A 255 13.01 6.96 1.67
N GLN A 256 14.24 6.89 2.18
CA GLN A 256 15.33 7.79 1.82
C GLN A 256 16.06 7.37 0.52
N LEU A 257 15.87 6.12 0.09
CA LEU A 257 16.51 5.56 -1.10
C LEU A 257 15.52 5.60 -2.26
N ASP A 258 16.02 5.95 -3.45
CA ASP A 258 15.21 5.83 -4.66
C ASP A 258 15.16 4.37 -5.18
N ALA A 259 14.32 4.13 -6.19
CA ALA A 259 14.13 2.78 -6.72
C ALA A 259 15.36 2.21 -7.45
N ASP A 260 16.17 3.06 -8.08
CA ASP A 260 17.39 2.65 -8.77
C ASP A 260 18.48 2.31 -7.75
N GLU A 261 18.58 3.08 -6.66
CA GLU A 261 19.50 2.85 -5.55
C GLU A 261 19.18 1.55 -4.80
N ILE A 262 17.90 1.30 -4.48
CA ILE A 262 17.47 0.01 -3.90
C ILE A 262 17.86 -1.14 -4.81
N THR A 263 17.69 -0.99 -6.12
CA THR A 263 18.03 -2.04 -7.10
C THR A 263 19.54 -2.29 -7.14
N ARG A 264 20.35 -1.22 -7.14
CA ARG A 264 21.80 -1.28 -7.09
C ARG A 264 22.27 -2.02 -5.84
N ILE A 265 21.84 -1.58 -4.65
CA ILE A 265 22.25 -2.18 -3.38
C ILE A 265 21.77 -3.63 -3.29
N SER A 266 20.54 -3.93 -3.74
CA SER A 266 20.05 -5.31 -3.77
C SER A 266 20.93 -6.22 -4.64
N SER A 267 21.51 -5.70 -5.73
CA SER A 267 22.43 -6.48 -6.57
C SER A 267 23.79 -6.67 -5.90
N GLU A 268 24.29 -5.67 -5.18
CA GLU A 268 25.53 -5.75 -4.42
C GLU A 268 25.41 -6.77 -3.27
N VAL A 269 24.33 -6.69 -2.48
CA VAL A 269 24.04 -7.60 -1.35
C VAL A 269 23.88 -9.06 -1.81
N GLN A 270 23.39 -9.30 -3.02
CA GLN A 270 23.28 -10.66 -3.57
C GLN A 270 24.64 -11.21 -4.06
N ASN A 271 25.55 -10.33 -4.46
CA ASN A 271 26.86 -10.71 -5.03
C ASN A 271 27.98 -10.76 -3.99
N THR A 272 27.92 -9.96 -2.92
CA THR A 272 28.89 -10.01 -1.83
C THR A 272 28.36 -10.88 -0.68
N LYS A 273 29.11 -11.93 -0.33
CA LYS A 273 28.87 -12.73 0.90
C LYS A 273 29.25 -11.93 2.14
N GLY A 274 28.50 -10.86 2.45
CA GLY A 274 28.48 -10.25 3.78
C GLY A 274 29.27 -8.96 4.01
N GLU A 275 29.90 -8.36 2.99
CA GLU A 275 30.49 -7.02 3.14
C GLU A 275 29.87 -6.07 2.11
N CYS A 276 28.89 -5.30 2.55
CA CYS A 276 28.39 -4.12 1.84
C CYS A 276 29.11 -2.89 2.40
N CYS A 277 29.50 -1.96 1.52
CA CYS A 277 30.17 -0.71 1.89
C CYS A 277 29.34 0.10 2.90
N SER A 278 29.99 0.67 3.93
CA SER A 278 29.63 1.77 4.87
C SER A 278 28.15 2.20 5.07
N MET A 279 27.17 1.33 4.88
CA MET A 279 25.75 1.61 5.00
C MET A 279 25.23 1.02 6.30
N ASP A 280 24.19 1.65 6.84
CA ASP A 280 23.51 1.18 8.05
C ASP A 280 23.09 -0.30 7.89
N GLU A 281 23.56 -1.14 8.82
CA GLU A 281 23.30 -2.58 8.86
C GLU A 281 21.79 -2.87 8.77
N GLN A 282 20.98 -1.98 9.36
CA GLN A 282 19.53 -2.08 9.33
C GLN A 282 18.94 -1.87 7.93
N VAL A 283 19.44 -0.89 7.17
CA VAL A 283 19.00 -0.65 5.79
C VAL A 283 19.27 -1.88 4.94
N THR A 284 20.44 -2.52 5.13
CA THR A 284 20.81 -3.76 4.42
C THR A 284 19.85 -4.92 4.75
N LYS A 285 19.48 -5.09 6.03
CA LYS A 285 18.49 -6.10 6.46
C LYS A 285 17.14 -5.90 5.78
N TRP A 286 16.62 -4.67 5.73
CA TRP A 286 15.33 -4.37 5.08
C TRP A 286 15.37 -4.53 3.55
N ILE A 287 16.51 -4.23 2.90
CA ILE A 287 16.71 -4.49 1.47
C ILE A 287 16.68 -6.00 1.19
N ALA A 288 17.32 -6.82 2.03
CA ALA A 288 17.32 -8.28 1.88
C ALA A 288 15.90 -8.87 2.02
N ILE A 289 15.10 -8.38 2.96
CA ILE A 289 13.70 -8.80 3.14
C ILE A 289 12.85 -8.40 1.94
N LEU A 290 12.98 -7.15 1.47
CA LEU A 290 12.29 -6.68 0.28
C LEU A 290 12.65 -7.54 -0.94
N GLY A 291 13.93 -7.81 -1.15
CA GLY A 291 14.41 -8.66 -2.24
C GLY A 291 13.86 -10.09 -2.17
N SER A 292 13.81 -10.68 -0.98
CA SER A 292 13.25 -12.02 -0.76
C SER A 292 11.74 -12.07 -1.04
N SER A 293 10.99 -11.06 -0.58
CA SER A 293 9.55 -10.93 -0.82
C SER A 293 9.23 -10.70 -2.30
N GLU A 294 10.00 -9.86 -2.98
CA GLU A 294 9.83 -9.64 -4.43
C GLU A 294 10.21 -10.87 -5.26
N ARG A 295 11.21 -11.64 -4.83
CA ARG A 295 11.56 -12.93 -5.44
C ARG A 295 10.42 -13.92 -5.29
N GLU A 296 9.86 -14.05 -4.10
CA GLU A 296 8.72 -14.93 -3.82
C GLU A 296 7.50 -14.59 -4.69
N LEU A 297 7.13 -13.30 -4.77
CA LEU A 297 6.04 -12.87 -5.65
C LEU A 297 6.32 -13.12 -7.14
N ARG A 298 7.60 -13.03 -7.56
CA ARG A 298 8.02 -13.35 -8.92
C ARG A 298 7.91 -14.85 -9.20
N GLU A 299 8.35 -15.70 -8.28
CA GLU A 299 8.19 -17.16 -8.41
C GLU A 299 6.72 -17.55 -8.55
N ARG A 300 5.83 -16.95 -7.75
CA ARG A 300 4.37 -17.16 -7.86
C ARG A 300 3.83 -16.77 -9.22
N LEU A 301 4.23 -15.60 -9.73
CA LEU A 301 3.82 -15.12 -11.05
C LEU A 301 4.30 -16.05 -12.17
N VAL A 302 5.57 -16.48 -12.10
CA VAL A 302 6.19 -17.36 -13.09
C VAL A 302 5.55 -18.74 -13.06
N GLY A 303 5.41 -19.35 -11.88
CA GLY A 303 4.79 -20.66 -11.74
C GLY A 303 3.32 -20.65 -12.17
N PHE A 304 2.55 -19.63 -11.78
CA PHE A 304 1.18 -19.46 -12.26
C PHE A 304 1.13 -19.35 -13.79
N SER A 305 2.08 -18.63 -14.41
CA SER A 305 2.15 -18.48 -15.87
C SER A 305 2.44 -19.82 -16.57
N PHE A 306 3.36 -20.63 -16.04
CA PHE A 306 3.62 -21.95 -16.59
C PHE A 306 2.45 -22.91 -16.40
N CYS A 307 1.84 -22.98 -15.22
CA CYS A 307 0.67 -23.83 -14.98
C CYS A 307 -0.53 -23.43 -15.86
N ALA A 308 -0.73 -22.12 -16.07
CA ALA A 308 -1.73 -21.60 -17.01
C ALA A 308 -1.49 -22.06 -18.45
N SER A 309 -0.22 -22.09 -18.88
CA SER A 309 0.16 -22.57 -20.21
C SER A 309 -0.09 -24.07 -20.39
N GLN A 310 0.17 -24.90 -19.36
CA GLN A 310 -0.09 -26.34 -19.40
C GLN A 310 -1.59 -26.65 -19.50
N THR A 311 -2.41 -25.96 -18.69
CA THR A 311 -3.87 -26.17 -18.65
C THR A 311 -4.54 -25.77 -19.97
N SER A 312 -3.99 -24.78 -20.67
CA SER A 312 -4.49 -24.38 -21.99
C SER A 312 -4.23 -25.45 -23.05
N LYS A 313 -3.14 -26.22 -22.92
CA LYS A 313 -2.80 -27.32 -23.85
C LYS A 313 -3.68 -28.56 -23.66
N SER A 314 -4.06 -28.88 -22.42
CA SER A 314 -4.87 -30.07 -22.11
C SER A 314 -6.34 -29.97 -22.54
N ARG A 315 -6.79 -28.80 -23.02
CA ARG A 315 -8.12 -28.57 -23.61
C ARG A 315 -8.02 -28.27 -25.13
N PRO A 316 -7.75 -29.28 -25.99
CA PRO A 316 -7.52 -29.10 -27.43
C PRO A 316 -8.75 -28.69 -28.28
N GLY A 317 -9.82 -28.16 -27.68
CA GLY A 317 -11.03 -27.72 -28.39
C GLY A 317 -11.53 -26.31 -28.04
N ALA A 318 -10.86 -25.59 -27.13
CA ALA A 318 -11.21 -24.20 -26.83
C ALA A 318 -10.48 -23.28 -27.81
N THR A 319 -11.21 -22.37 -28.46
CA THR A 319 -10.60 -21.31 -29.28
C THR A 319 -9.54 -20.56 -28.46
N PRO A 320 -8.33 -20.30 -29.02
CA PRO A 320 -7.17 -19.81 -28.26
C PRO A 320 -7.36 -18.43 -27.60
N PHE A 321 -8.47 -17.75 -27.91
CA PHE A 321 -8.84 -16.47 -27.34
C PHE A 321 -10.33 -16.46 -27.03
N GLN A 322 -10.73 -17.15 -25.95
CA GLN A 322 -12.05 -16.88 -25.39
C GLN A 322 -12.01 -15.48 -24.76
N THR A 323 -12.91 -14.60 -25.20
CA THR A 323 -13.03 -13.24 -24.70
C THR A 323 -13.24 -13.27 -23.18
N GLY A 324 -12.35 -12.58 -22.44
CA GLY A 324 -12.41 -12.50 -20.97
C GLY A 324 -11.44 -13.41 -20.22
N HIS A 325 -10.69 -14.31 -20.88
CA HIS A 325 -9.67 -15.14 -20.22
C HIS A 325 -8.27 -14.50 -20.24
N TRP A 326 -7.51 -14.75 -19.17
CA TRP A 326 -6.12 -14.31 -19.05
C TRP A 326 -5.18 -15.36 -19.64
N TYR A 327 -4.18 -14.90 -20.41
CA TYR A 327 -3.17 -15.77 -21.03
C TYR A 327 -1.75 -15.29 -20.67
N PRO A 328 -0.85 -16.22 -20.30
CA PRO A 328 0.53 -15.89 -19.99
C PRO A 328 1.28 -15.43 -21.25
N VAL A 329 2.10 -14.39 -21.09
CA VAL A 329 2.98 -13.85 -22.15
C VAL A 329 4.39 -13.73 -21.59
N GLY A 330 5.41 -13.95 -22.42
CA GLY A 330 6.81 -13.84 -22.02
C GLY A 330 7.38 -15.10 -21.35
N LEU A 331 6.80 -16.27 -21.62
CA LEU A 331 7.28 -17.55 -21.08
C LEU A 331 8.78 -17.78 -21.37
N ALA A 332 9.26 -17.44 -22.57
CA ALA A 332 10.68 -17.54 -22.91
C ALA A 332 11.58 -16.66 -22.02
N GLN A 333 11.14 -15.45 -21.67
CA GLN A 333 11.86 -14.57 -20.73
C GLN A 333 11.81 -15.12 -19.31
N MET A 334 10.68 -15.71 -18.90
CA MET A 334 10.56 -16.37 -17.59
C MET A 334 11.45 -17.61 -17.47
N GLU A 335 11.61 -18.40 -18.54
CA GLU A 335 12.55 -19.52 -18.62
C GLU A 335 14.00 -19.03 -18.47
N GLN A 336 14.37 -17.96 -19.17
CA GLN A 336 15.69 -17.32 -19.02
C GLN A 336 15.91 -16.81 -17.60
N TRP A 337 14.88 -16.25 -16.96
CA TRP A 337 14.96 -15.82 -15.56
C TRP A 337 15.22 -17.00 -14.61
N ILE A 338 14.54 -18.15 -14.79
CA ILE A 338 14.81 -19.37 -14.00
C ILE A 338 16.25 -19.83 -14.22
N ALA A 339 16.72 -19.86 -15.47
CA ALA A 339 18.09 -20.28 -15.79
C ALA A 339 19.15 -19.41 -15.11
N LEU A 340 18.96 -18.08 -15.09
CA LEU A 340 19.86 -17.13 -14.42
C LEU A 340 19.81 -17.24 -12.89
N ASN A 341 18.71 -17.73 -12.32
CA ASN A 341 18.49 -17.81 -10.87
C ASN A 341 18.44 -19.26 -10.38
N ASN A 342 19.10 -20.19 -11.08
CA ASN A 342 18.95 -21.62 -10.84
C ASN A 342 19.23 -22.00 -9.38
N ASP A 343 20.26 -21.44 -8.74
CA ASP A 343 20.62 -21.80 -7.36
C ASP A 343 19.62 -21.28 -6.30
N HIS A 344 18.72 -20.40 -6.71
CA HIS A 344 17.81 -19.67 -5.82
C HIS A 344 16.34 -20.01 -6.02
N VAL A 345 15.97 -20.55 -7.17
CA VAL A 345 14.59 -20.92 -7.50
C VAL A 345 14.25 -22.28 -6.90
N ARG A 346 13.02 -22.42 -6.38
CA ARG A 346 12.50 -23.68 -5.81
C ARG A 346 12.49 -24.82 -6.84
N GLY A 347 12.75 -26.04 -6.36
CA GLY A 347 12.70 -27.26 -7.17
C GLY A 347 11.34 -27.51 -7.85
N GLU A 348 10.23 -27.21 -7.17
CA GLU A 348 8.87 -27.32 -7.72
C GLU A 348 8.71 -26.48 -8.99
N LEU A 349 9.16 -25.22 -8.96
CA LEU A 349 9.06 -24.31 -10.11
C LEU A 349 9.94 -24.79 -11.28
N LYS A 350 11.12 -25.35 -10.98
CA LYS A 350 11.99 -25.95 -12.01
C LYS A 350 11.32 -27.14 -12.69
N SER A 351 10.65 -28.00 -11.93
CA SER A 351 9.91 -29.15 -12.47
C SER A 351 8.82 -28.68 -13.43
N ILE A 352 8.01 -27.71 -13.00
CA ILE A 352 6.95 -27.13 -13.84
C ILE A 352 7.52 -26.51 -15.13
N ALA A 353 8.64 -25.79 -15.03
CA ALA A 353 9.30 -25.17 -16.20
C ALA A 353 9.88 -26.21 -17.17
N SER A 354 10.43 -27.32 -16.66
CA SER A 354 10.95 -28.42 -17.50
C SER A 354 9.87 -29.11 -18.33
N GLU A 355 8.66 -29.21 -17.80
CA GLU A 355 7.52 -29.81 -18.50
C GLU A 355 7.03 -28.92 -19.65
N VAL A 356 7.13 -27.60 -19.49
CA VAL A 356 6.72 -26.63 -20.53
C VAL A 356 7.77 -26.50 -21.64
N THR A 357 9.06 -26.59 -21.30
CA THR A 357 10.20 -26.36 -22.23
C THR A 357 10.44 -27.47 -23.24
N ASN A 358 9.93 -28.69 -23.00
CA ASN A 358 10.13 -29.83 -23.90
C ASN A 358 9.53 -29.66 -25.31
N GLU A 359 8.75 -28.62 -25.59
CA GLU A 359 7.93 -28.54 -26.81
C GLU A 359 8.20 -27.39 -27.79
N LYS A 360 9.17 -26.49 -27.55
CA LYS A 360 9.82 -25.61 -28.56
C LYS A 360 10.65 -24.55 -27.84
N ARG A 361 11.98 -24.61 -27.96
CA ARG A 361 12.88 -23.52 -27.55
C ARG A 361 12.67 -22.32 -28.47
N CYS A 362 11.69 -21.47 -28.19
CA CYS A 362 11.60 -20.17 -28.82
C CYS A 362 12.61 -19.25 -28.13
N SER A 363 13.83 -19.15 -28.68
CA SER A 363 14.77 -18.08 -28.30
C SER A 363 14.18 -16.76 -28.80
N ALA A 364 13.33 -16.13 -28.00
CA ALA A 364 12.78 -14.82 -28.30
C ALA A 364 13.89 -13.78 -28.07
N VAL A 365 14.74 -13.58 -29.08
CA VAL A 365 15.66 -12.44 -29.12
C VAL A 365 14.80 -11.19 -29.24
N GLU A 366 14.77 -10.39 -28.19
CA GLU A 366 14.05 -9.12 -28.17
C GLU A 366 14.85 -8.06 -28.92
N SER A 367 14.15 -7.08 -29.50
CA SER A 367 14.75 -5.98 -30.24
C SER A 367 14.49 -4.65 -29.55
N CYS A 368 15.46 -3.74 -29.68
CA CYS A 368 15.37 -2.40 -29.12
C CYS A 368 14.44 -1.52 -29.95
N SER A 369 13.45 -0.88 -29.32
CA SER A 369 12.50 0.02 -29.99
C SER A 369 13.16 1.26 -30.62
N TYR A 370 14.40 1.60 -30.23
CA TYR A 370 15.11 2.79 -30.74
C TYR A 370 16.09 2.49 -31.86
N CYS A 371 16.83 1.37 -31.78
CA CYS A 371 17.89 1.06 -32.74
C CYS A 371 17.76 -0.33 -33.40
N SER A 372 16.68 -1.06 -33.12
CA SER A 372 16.42 -2.43 -33.60
C SER A 372 17.47 -3.49 -33.24
N ALA A 373 18.51 -3.12 -32.49
CA ALA A 373 19.54 -4.07 -32.04
C ALA A 373 18.96 -5.09 -31.04
N SER A 374 19.62 -6.25 -30.96
CA SER A 374 19.27 -7.30 -29.99
C SER A 374 19.36 -6.80 -28.55
N VAL A 375 18.43 -7.26 -27.72
CA VAL A 375 18.37 -6.99 -26.29
C VAL A 375 18.44 -8.34 -25.56
N PRO A 376 19.62 -8.74 -25.06
CA PRO A 376 19.72 -9.97 -24.26
C PRO A 376 18.93 -9.85 -22.96
N PHE A 377 18.56 -11.00 -22.42
CA PHE A 377 17.93 -11.09 -21.11
C PHE A 377 19.01 -11.18 -20.02
N GLU A 378 19.29 -10.05 -19.39
CA GLU A 378 20.25 -9.95 -18.27
C GLU A 378 19.54 -9.71 -16.93
N SER A 379 18.39 -9.03 -16.96
CA SER A 379 17.62 -8.67 -15.78
C SER A 379 16.12 -8.73 -16.10
N PRO A 380 15.25 -9.10 -15.14
CA PRO A 380 13.80 -9.03 -15.32
C PRO A 380 13.25 -7.60 -15.28
N GLU A 381 14.04 -6.61 -14.86
CA GLU A 381 13.60 -5.21 -14.66
C GLU A 381 13.95 -4.31 -15.86
N PHE A 382 15.11 -4.52 -16.47
CA PHE A 382 15.58 -3.74 -17.61
C PHE A 382 16.42 -4.58 -18.58
N GLY A 383 16.54 -4.11 -19.81
CA GLY A 383 17.44 -4.65 -20.82
C GLY A 383 18.32 -3.55 -21.42
N LEU A 384 19.55 -3.89 -21.78
CA LEU A 384 20.47 -3.02 -22.50
C LEU A 384 20.63 -3.53 -23.93
N CYS A 385 20.44 -2.66 -24.93
CA CYS A 385 20.61 -3.08 -26.32
C CYS A 385 22.10 -3.25 -26.70
N GLN A 386 22.38 -4.17 -27.63
CA GLN A 386 23.73 -4.44 -28.17
C GLN A 386 24.10 -3.60 -29.42
N GLY A 387 23.38 -2.51 -29.70
CA GLY A 387 23.61 -1.70 -30.89
C GLY A 387 25.00 -1.05 -30.91
N LYS A 388 25.71 -1.14 -32.06
CA LYS A 388 26.98 -0.44 -32.32
C LYS A 388 26.72 0.99 -32.80
N THR A 389 27.56 1.92 -32.33
CA THR A 389 27.51 3.35 -32.63
C THR A 389 27.89 3.65 -34.08
N SER A 390 27.08 4.45 -34.76
CA SER A 390 27.52 5.13 -35.98
C SER A 390 28.27 6.40 -35.58
N GLY A 391 29.61 6.38 -35.68
CA GLY A 391 30.45 7.58 -35.80
C GLY A 391 30.92 8.26 -34.50
N SER A 392 32.23 8.14 -34.24
CA SER A 392 33.13 9.12 -33.59
C SER A 392 32.59 10.04 -32.49
N GLY A 393 32.97 9.73 -31.24
CA GLY A 393 33.41 10.74 -30.27
C GLY A 393 32.33 11.49 -29.49
N SER A 394 31.55 10.81 -28.66
CA SER A 394 31.17 11.26 -27.29
C SER A 394 30.15 10.29 -26.66
N ASN A 395 30.51 9.70 -25.53
CA ASN A 395 29.68 8.90 -24.61
C ASN A 395 28.82 7.77 -25.21
N ASP A 396 29.42 6.58 -25.27
CA ASP A 396 28.78 5.28 -25.51
C ASP A 396 27.51 5.07 -24.64
N LYS A 397 26.32 5.22 -25.22
CA LYS A 397 25.06 4.97 -24.48
C LYS A 397 24.25 3.86 -25.15
N ARG A 398 24.43 2.63 -24.66
CA ARG A 398 23.45 1.55 -24.85
C ARG A 398 22.08 2.04 -24.33
N HIS A 399 21.01 1.82 -25.09
CA HIS A 399 19.67 2.18 -24.65
C HIS A 399 19.23 1.28 -23.49
N LYS A 400 18.88 1.87 -22.34
CA LYS A 400 18.23 1.19 -21.19
C LYS A 400 16.73 1.12 -21.45
N LEU A 401 16.21 -0.10 -21.59
CA LEU A 401 14.81 -0.38 -21.86
C LEU A 401 14.17 -1.01 -20.62
N SER A 402 13.01 -0.52 -20.22
CA SER A 402 12.26 -1.14 -19.12
C SER A 402 11.60 -2.45 -19.57
N ARG A 403 11.57 -3.43 -18.68
CA ARG A 403 10.83 -4.67 -18.90
C ARG A 403 9.51 -4.66 -18.14
N CYS A 404 8.54 -5.39 -18.67
CA CYS A 404 7.24 -5.53 -18.04
C CYS A 404 7.35 -6.35 -16.75
N ALA A 405 6.89 -5.79 -15.65
CA ALA A 405 6.80 -6.47 -14.36
C ALA A 405 6.03 -7.80 -14.37
N VAL A 406 5.18 -8.02 -15.39
CA VAL A 406 4.31 -9.20 -15.54
C VAL A 406 4.88 -10.21 -16.53
N SER A 407 5.25 -9.79 -17.74
CA SER A 407 5.74 -10.71 -18.78
C SER A 407 7.26 -10.81 -18.87
N MET A 408 8.00 -9.95 -18.16
CA MET A 408 9.46 -9.77 -18.27
C MET A 408 9.96 -9.36 -19.67
N GLN A 409 9.06 -9.10 -20.62
CA GLN A 409 9.42 -8.64 -21.95
C GLN A 409 9.74 -7.14 -21.97
N VAL A 410 10.61 -6.73 -22.88
CA VAL A 410 10.87 -5.32 -23.19
C VAL A 410 9.56 -4.60 -23.48
N CYS A 411 9.33 -3.50 -22.77
CA CYS A 411 8.13 -2.71 -22.93
C CYS A 411 8.10 -1.97 -24.29
N PRO A 412 6.93 -1.88 -24.94
CA PRO A 412 6.75 -1.00 -26.08
C PRO A 412 6.84 0.49 -25.67
N SER A 413 6.94 1.38 -26.66
CA SER A 413 7.23 2.79 -26.43
C SER A 413 6.18 3.54 -25.60
N ILE A 414 4.88 3.25 -25.76
CA ILE A 414 3.71 3.75 -25.00
C ILE A 414 2.47 2.97 -25.53
N PRO A 415 1.39 2.74 -24.76
CA PRO A 415 1.16 3.15 -23.37
C PRO A 415 1.59 2.09 -22.35
N LEU A 416 2.11 2.57 -21.21
CA LEU A 416 2.59 1.75 -20.10
C LEU A 416 1.87 2.12 -18.80
N TRP A 417 1.51 1.09 -18.03
CA TRP A 417 1.15 1.24 -16.64
C TRP A 417 2.42 1.37 -15.81
N PHE A 418 2.41 2.19 -14.76
CA PHE A 418 3.53 2.31 -13.83
C PHE A 418 3.06 2.26 -12.39
N CYS A 419 3.88 1.67 -11.53
CA CYS A 419 3.63 1.62 -10.10
C CYS A 419 4.27 2.83 -9.43
N VAL A 420 3.48 3.64 -8.72
CA VAL A 420 4.02 4.77 -7.96
C VAL A 420 4.96 4.34 -6.82
N CYS A 421 4.84 3.10 -6.32
CA CYS A 421 5.59 2.61 -5.17
C CYS A 421 6.94 1.98 -5.53
N CYS A 422 7.01 1.14 -6.54
CA CYS A 422 8.25 0.46 -6.95
C CYS A 422 8.80 0.95 -8.28
N HIS A 423 8.13 1.90 -8.94
CA HIS A 423 8.49 2.47 -10.24
C HIS A 423 8.58 1.48 -11.41
N ARG A 424 8.26 0.20 -11.18
CA ARG A 424 8.14 -0.80 -12.24
C ARG A 424 7.00 -0.48 -13.19
N VAL A 425 7.20 -0.83 -14.45
CA VAL A 425 6.22 -0.67 -15.52
C VAL A 425 5.59 -1.99 -15.91
N ALA A 426 4.37 -1.93 -16.45
CA ALA A 426 3.69 -3.08 -17.00
C ALA A 426 2.90 -2.67 -18.24
N PHE A 427 3.07 -3.40 -19.35
CA PHE A 427 2.18 -3.27 -20.51
C PHE A 427 1.07 -4.33 -20.52
N ARG A 428 1.23 -5.40 -19.73
CA ARG A 428 0.21 -6.42 -19.44
C ARG A 428 -0.21 -6.35 -17.99
N LEU A 429 -1.43 -6.79 -17.70
CA LEU A 429 -1.95 -6.87 -16.34
C LEU A 429 -1.70 -8.25 -15.75
N ALA A 430 -1.37 -8.26 -14.46
CA ALA A 430 -1.20 -9.50 -13.70
C ALA A 430 -2.56 -10.21 -13.53
N PRO A 431 -2.57 -11.55 -13.44
CA PRO A 431 -3.79 -12.30 -13.21
C PRO A 431 -4.29 -12.09 -11.78
N ASP A 432 -5.60 -11.95 -11.63
CA ASP A 432 -6.31 -11.80 -10.34
C ASP A 432 -5.89 -12.84 -9.28
N PRO A 433 -5.74 -14.14 -9.62
CA PRO A 433 -5.25 -15.17 -8.71
C PRO A 433 -3.93 -14.85 -8.01
N LEU A 434 -3.00 -14.14 -8.67
CA LEU A 434 -1.70 -13.79 -8.09
C LEU A 434 -1.84 -13.04 -6.76
N PHE A 435 -2.85 -12.16 -6.67
CA PHE A 435 -3.12 -11.33 -5.50
C PHE A 435 -3.81 -12.10 -4.36
N ARG A 436 -4.35 -13.28 -4.66
CA ARG A 436 -5.15 -14.10 -3.73
C ARG A 436 -4.45 -15.39 -3.29
N MET A 437 -3.25 -15.69 -3.79
CA MET A 437 -2.52 -16.90 -3.40
C MET A 437 -2.18 -16.87 -1.92
N SER A 438 -2.48 -17.97 -1.21
CA SER A 438 -2.16 -18.17 0.20
C SER A 438 -0.71 -18.61 0.42
N SER A 439 -0.12 -19.33 -0.53
CA SER A 439 1.24 -19.84 -0.46
C SER A 439 1.89 -19.96 -1.85
N SER A 440 3.17 -20.34 -1.88
CA SER A 440 3.92 -20.65 -3.10
C SER A 440 3.51 -21.95 -3.81
N GLN A 441 2.64 -22.76 -3.19
CA GLN A 441 2.30 -24.08 -3.73
C GLN A 441 1.35 -23.95 -4.92
N PHE A 442 1.71 -24.63 -6.01
CA PHE A 442 0.96 -24.64 -7.26
C PHE A 442 0.03 -25.86 -7.29
N ASP A 443 -1.08 -25.80 -6.55
CA ASP A 443 -2.10 -26.86 -6.60
C ASP A 443 -2.85 -26.82 -7.96
N SER A 444 -2.84 -27.94 -8.67
CA SER A 444 -3.51 -28.11 -9.97
C SER A 444 -5.00 -27.76 -9.89
N ASP A 445 -5.65 -28.05 -8.76
CA ASP A 445 -7.05 -27.71 -8.51
C ASP A 445 -7.27 -26.20 -8.35
N PHE A 446 -6.33 -25.51 -7.68
CA PHE A 446 -6.36 -24.07 -7.52
C PHE A 446 -6.18 -23.38 -8.88
N VAL A 447 -5.24 -23.84 -9.70
CA VAL A 447 -4.97 -23.29 -11.03
C VAL A 447 -6.18 -23.46 -11.95
N THR A 448 -6.77 -24.65 -11.98
CA THR A 448 -7.93 -24.96 -12.85
C THR A 448 -9.15 -24.11 -12.50
N LYS A 449 -9.46 -23.94 -11.20
CA LYS A 449 -10.52 -23.04 -10.74
C LYS A 449 -10.19 -21.58 -11.01
N SER A 450 -8.92 -21.19 -10.86
CA SER A 450 -8.47 -19.80 -11.03
C SER A 450 -8.46 -19.32 -12.48
N LEU A 451 -8.16 -20.19 -13.44
CA LEU A 451 -8.18 -19.87 -14.88
C LEU A 451 -9.59 -19.66 -15.45
N SER A 452 -10.60 -20.21 -14.76
CA SER A 452 -12.01 -19.99 -15.10
C SER A 452 -12.50 -18.58 -14.73
N ARG A 453 -11.76 -17.86 -13.87
CA ARG A 453 -12.08 -16.48 -13.50
C ARG A 453 -11.51 -15.50 -14.52
N ALA A 454 -12.35 -14.51 -14.86
CA ALA A 454 -12.05 -13.46 -15.83
C ALA A 454 -10.75 -12.68 -15.50
N VAL A 455 -10.14 -12.10 -16.54
CA VAL A 455 -9.01 -11.15 -16.44
C VAL A 455 -9.31 -10.09 -15.37
N SER A 456 -8.31 -9.78 -14.53
CA SER A 456 -8.41 -8.70 -13.55
C SER A 456 -8.87 -7.41 -14.23
N SER A 457 -9.98 -6.84 -13.77
CA SER A 457 -10.47 -5.54 -14.26
C SER A 457 -9.63 -4.38 -13.72
N LYS A 458 -8.81 -4.61 -12.69
CA LYS A 458 -8.04 -3.57 -12.00
C LYS A 458 -6.56 -3.68 -12.37
N PRO A 459 -5.92 -2.60 -12.86
CA PRO A 459 -4.50 -2.62 -13.18
C PRO A 459 -3.66 -2.57 -11.89
N LEU A 460 -3.36 -3.72 -11.28
CA LEU A 460 -2.61 -3.80 -10.03
C LEU A 460 -1.13 -4.16 -10.26
N CYS A 461 -0.24 -3.59 -9.45
CA CYS A 461 1.19 -3.92 -9.48
C CYS A 461 1.42 -5.32 -8.90
N PRO A 462 2.09 -6.26 -9.59
CA PRO A 462 2.32 -7.62 -9.07
C PRO A 462 3.21 -7.67 -7.81
N TYR A 463 3.98 -6.61 -7.53
CA TYR A 463 4.90 -6.54 -6.39
C TYR A 463 4.40 -5.71 -5.22
N CYS A 464 3.53 -4.72 -5.47
CA CYS A 464 3.02 -3.83 -4.43
C CYS A 464 1.51 -3.99 -4.20
N GLY A 465 0.77 -4.66 -5.08
CA GLY A 465 -0.69 -4.83 -4.97
C GLY A 465 -1.50 -3.52 -5.08
N ILE A 466 -0.86 -2.36 -5.27
CA ILE A 466 -1.52 -1.06 -5.46
C ILE A 466 -1.95 -0.85 -6.92
N LEU A 467 -2.88 0.07 -7.12
CA LEU A 467 -3.35 0.48 -8.44
C LEU A 467 -2.21 1.15 -9.22
N LEU A 468 -1.97 0.65 -10.43
CA LEU A 468 -1.05 1.23 -11.40
C LEU A 468 -1.68 2.48 -12.02
N GLN A 469 -0.84 3.46 -12.30
CA GLN A 469 -1.24 4.68 -12.99
C GLN A 469 -0.80 4.62 -14.46
N ARG A 470 -1.48 5.36 -15.33
CA ARG A 470 -0.98 5.65 -16.68
C ARG A 470 -0.18 6.93 -16.60
N ARG A 471 0.99 6.98 -17.26
CA ARG A 471 1.70 8.26 -17.42
C ARG A 471 0.81 9.19 -18.25
N GLN A 472 0.28 10.23 -17.62
CA GLN A 472 -0.26 11.37 -18.36
C GLN A 472 0.92 12.25 -18.80
N PRO A 473 0.85 12.89 -19.97
CA PRO A 473 1.82 13.91 -20.36
C PRO A 473 1.90 14.99 -19.29
N ASP A 474 3.10 15.46 -18.96
CA ASP A 474 3.34 16.41 -17.86
C ASP A 474 2.51 17.71 -17.97
N PHE A 475 2.07 18.09 -19.18
CA PHE A 475 1.23 19.27 -19.43
C PHE A 475 -0.27 19.06 -19.13
N LEU A 476 -0.74 17.82 -18.98
CA LEU A 476 -2.11 17.49 -18.53
C LEU A 476 -2.16 17.24 -17.02
N VAL A 477 -1.01 17.17 -16.37
CA VAL A 477 -0.92 17.13 -14.92
C VAL A 477 -1.14 18.57 -14.44
N SER A 478 -2.38 18.90 -14.05
CA SER A 478 -2.58 20.01 -13.09
C SER A 478 -1.55 19.82 -11.98
N PRO A 479 -0.81 20.86 -11.53
CA PRO A 479 0.25 20.71 -10.55
C PRO A 479 -0.28 19.89 -9.38
N LEU A 480 0.11 18.61 -9.33
CA LEU A 480 -0.41 17.68 -8.36
C LEU A 480 0.05 18.20 -6.99
N PRO A 481 -0.85 18.38 -6.01
CA PRO A 481 -0.51 18.96 -4.72
C PRO A 481 0.48 18.15 -3.87
N PHE A 482 0.94 16.98 -4.32
CA PHE A 482 1.53 15.97 -3.45
C PHE A 482 2.98 15.58 -3.71
N TYR A 483 3.62 16.05 -4.80
CA TYR A 483 4.99 15.63 -5.13
C TYR A 483 6.08 16.68 -4.86
N SER A 484 5.73 17.89 -4.43
CA SER A 484 6.70 18.98 -4.18
C SER A 484 7.03 19.22 -2.69
N SER A 485 6.51 18.44 -1.75
CA SER A 485 6.67 18.78 -0.32
C SER A 485 7.15 17.62 0.55
N TYR A 486 8.26 16.97 0.17
CA TYR A 486 9.03 16.14 1.11
C TYR A 486 9.96 16.96 2.01
N ASN A 487 10.17 18.26 1.73
CA ASN A 487 11.05 19.13 2.53
C ASN A 487 10.33 20.14 3.44
N ASN A 488 9.00 20.09 3.58
CA ASN A 488 8.27 21.05 4.43
C ASN A 488 7.04 20.43 5.13
N ILE A 489 7.18 19.25 5.71
CA ILE A 489 6.22 18.68 6.67
C ILE A 489 6.87 18.77 8.04
N LYS A 490 6.92 19.99 8.59
CA LYS A 490 7.29 20.22 10.00
C LYS A 490 6.33 21.13 10.76
N HIS A 491 5.30 21.67 10.11
CA HIS A 491 4.27 22.45 10.76
C HIS A 491 2.94 22.23 10.05
N ASN A 492 1.84 22.22 10.83
CA ASN A 492 0.45 22.22 10.36
C ASN A 492 0.32 22.96 9.03
N LYS A 493 0.01 22.24 7.96
CA LYS A 493 -0.31 22.82 6.67
C LYS A 493 -1.80 22.66 6.41
N GLN A 494 -2.50 23.78 6.48
CA GLN A 494 -3.83 23.97 5.94
C GLN A 494 -3.75 23.76 4.41
N TRP A 495 -4.57 22.86 3.88
CA TRP A 495 -4.63 22.61 2.44
C TRP A 495 -5.84 23.32 1.85
N ASN A 496 -5.59 24.30 0.99
CA ASN A 496 -6.64 24.97 0.22
C ASN A 496 -6.99 24.09 -0.98
N ILE A 497 -8.20 23.52 -1.00
CA ILE A 497 -8.71 22.78 -2.17
C ILE A 497 -9.65 23.69 -2.95
N TYR A 498 -9.34 23.87 -4.24
CA TYR A 498 -10.20 24.52 -5.21
C TYR A 498 -11.18 23.49 -5.78
N ILE A 499 -12.44 23.56 -5.38
CA ILE A 499 -13.51 22.81 -6.05
C ILE A 499 -13.99 23.68 -7.22
N ALA A 500 -13.58 23.31 -8.44
CA ALA A 500 -14.15 23.87 -9.67
C ALA A 500 -15.48 23.18 -10.00
N ASN A 501 -16.48 23.95 -10.42
CA ASN A 501 -17.79 23.46 -10.85
C ASN A 501 -17.70 22.64 -12.14
#